data_AF-A0A954WIK2-F1
#
_entry.id   AF-A0A954WIK2-F1
#
_cell.length_a   1.000
_cell.length_b   1.000
_cell.length_c   1.000
_cell.angle_alpha   90.00
_cell.angle_beta   90.00
_cell.angle_gamma   90.00
#
_symmetry.space_group_name_H-M   'P 1'
#
loop_
_entity.id
_entity.type
_entity.pdbx_description
1 polymer ?
#
loop_
_entity_poly.entity_id
_entity_poly.type
_entity_poly.pdbx_seq_one_letter_code
_entity_poly.pdbx_strand_id
1 'polypeptide(L)' 'MTKTSRIGFPAKHGLYDPANEKDSCGVGFVAHIKGQRSHQIVQDAYVVLKNMDHRGACGCEANTGDGAG' A
#
# COMPACT_ATOMS: atom_id res chain seq x y z
N MET A 1 5.96 26.35 -26.25
CA MET A 1 6.31 26.44 -24.82
C MET A 1 6.04 25.09 -24.18
N THR A 2 7.10 24.33 -23.97
CA THR A 2 7.10 22.94 -23.50
C THR A 2 6.61 22.85 -22.06
N LYS A 3 5.43 22.24 -21.86
CA LYS A 3 4.89 21.93 -20.53
C LYS A 3 5.69 20.73 -20.00
N THR A 4 6.84 21.01 -19.38
CA THR A 4 7.64 20.00 -18.69
C THR A 4 6.76 19.38 -17.60
N SER A 5 6.32 18.15 -17.83
CA SER A 5 5.76 17.30 -16.79
C SER A 5 6.80 17.21 -15.68
N ARG A 6 6.58 17.92 -14.58
CA ARG A 6 7.42 17.81 -13.39
C ARG A 6 7.01 16.50 -12.74
N ILE A 7 7.91 15.52 -12.75
CA ILE A 7 7.79 14.32 -11.94
C ILE A 7 7.77 14.79 -10.48
N GLY A 8 6.60 14.76 -9.84
CA GLY A 8 6.38 15.28 -8.50
C GLY A 8 4.90 15.53 -8.19
N PHE A 9 4.62 15.86 -6.95
CA PHE A 9 3.27 16.18 -6.49
C PHE A 9 2.73 17.48 -7.13
N PRO A 10 1.41 17.60 -7.36
CA PRO A 10 0.80 18.82 -7.90
C PRO A 10 1.10 20.06 -7.03
N ALA A 11 0.92 21.26 -7.59
CA ALA A 11 1.07 22.48 -6.79
C ALA A 11 -0.06 22.60 -5.75
N LYS A 12 0.23 23.21 -4.59
CA LYS A 12 -0.75 23.51 -3.53
C LYS A 12 -1.97 24.23 -4.12
N HIS A 13 -3.17 23.69 -3.94
CA HIS A 13 -4.41 24.26 -4.47
C HIS A 13 -5.63 23.87 -3.61
N GLY A 14 -6.42 24.86 -3.20
CA GLY A 14 -7.53 24.62 -2.27
C GLY A 14 -7.03 24.05 -0.93
N LEU A 15 -7.64 22.95 -0.47
CA LEU A 15 -7.25 22.23 0.75
C LEU A 15 -6.05 21.28 0.55
N TYR A 16 -5.61 21.06 -0.69
CA TYR A 16 -4.47 20.20 -0.98
C TYR A 16 -3.16 20.89 -0.61
N ASP A 17 -2.34 20.25 0.24
CA ASP A 17 -0.97 20.66 0.55
C ASP A 17 0.00 19.49 0.27
N PRO A 18 0.92 19.61 -0.70
CA PRO A 18 1.90 18.56 -1.02
C PRO A 18 2.75 18.12 0.18
N ALA A 19 2.92 18.98 1.19
CA ALA A 19 3.67 18.63 2.39
C ALA A 19 2.95 17.59 3.27
N ASN A 20 1.64 17.42 3.09
CA ASN A 20 0.81 16.44 3.80
C ASN A 20 0.57 15.17 3.00
N GLU A 21 1.05 15.09 1.76
CA GLU A 21 0.87 13.92 0.90
C GLU A 21 1.62 12.71 1.47
N LYS A 22 0.90 11.60 1.66
CA LYS A 22 1.44 10.35 2.20
C LYS A 22 0.72 9.19 1.53
N ASP A 23 1.50 8.26 0.99
CA ASP A 23 0.96 7.02 0.45
C ASP A 23 0.58 6.07 1.60
N SER A 24 -0.68 5.65 1.63
CA SER A 24 -1.20 4.81 2.70
C SER A 24 -0.99 3.33 2.38
N CYS A 25 -1.01 2.88 1.11
CA CYS A 25 -1.11 1.44 0.78
C CYS A 25 0.18 0.63 0.96
N GLY A 26 0.07 -0.61 1.46
CA GLY A 26 1.18 -1.55 1.65
C GLY A 26 1.27 -2.67 0.61
N VAL A 27 2.49 -3.04 0.23
CA VAL A 27 2.78 -4.21 -0.62
C VAL A 27 3.96 -4.99 -0.06
N GLY A 28 3.94 -6.32 -0.22
CA GLY A 28 5.04 -7.20 0.18
C GLY A 28 5.00 -8.51 -0.61
N PHE A 29 6.08 -9.28 -0.54
CA PHE A 29 6.17 -10.56 -1.25
C PHE A 29 6.89 -11.60 -0.40
N VAL A 30 6.56 -12.87 -0.64
CA VAL A 30 7.26 -14.03 -0.07
C VAL A 30 7.64 -14.95 -1.22
N ALA A 31 8.86 -15.48 -1.19
CA ALA A 31 9.34 -16.43 -2.17
C ALA A 31 10.22 -17.49 -1.52
N HIS A 32 10.08 -18.73 -1.98
CA HIS A 32 11.00 -19.79 -1.60
C HIS A 32 12.27 -19.70 -2.47
N ILE A 33 13.44 -19.52 -1.86
CA ILE A 33 14.71 -19.27 -2.57
C ILE A 33 15.05 -20.38 -3.57
N LYS A 34 14.75 -21.64 -3.24
CA LYS A 34 14.97 -22.79 -4.14
C LYS A 34 13.79 -23.08 -5.09
N GLY A 35 12.77 -22.22 -5.13
CA GLY A 35 11.60 -22.39 -6.00
C GLY A 35 10.68 -23.58 -5.66
N GLN A 36 10.78 -24.13 -4.45
CA GLN A 36 9.93 -25.25 -4.04
C GLN A 36 8.56 -24.75 -3.62
N ARG A 37 7.51 -25.36 -4.19
CA ARG A 37 6.13 -25.07 -3.80
C ARG A 37 5.86 -25.57 -2.38
N SER A 38 5.26 -24.73 -1.55
CA SER A 38 4.82 -25.10 -0.20
C SER A 38 3.64 -24.24 0.24
N HIS A 39 2.73 -24.82 1.02
CA HIS A 39 1.64 -24.07 1.64
C HIS A 39 2.15 -23.05 2.67
N GLN A 40 3.38 -23.22 3.18
CA GLN A 40 4.03 -22.23 4.06
C GLN A 40 4.11 -20.85 3.40
N ILE A 41 4.34 -20.77 2.09
CA ILE A 41 4.42 -19.49 1.36
C ILE A 41 3.12 -18.68 1.52
N VAL A 42 1.97 -19.36 1.50
CA VAL A 42 0.66 -18.71 1.67
C VAL A 42 0.46 -18.25 3.12
N GLN A 43 0.90 -19.05 4.09
CA GLN A 43 0.82 -18.68 5.51
C GLN A 43 1.72 -17.46 5.82
N ASP A 44 2.92 -17.43 5.26
CA ASP A 44 3.84 -16.31 5.41
C ASP A 44 3.27 -15.04 4.75
N ALA A 45 2.66 -15.17 3.56
CA ALA A 45 1.98 -14.06 2.90
C ALA A 45 0.82 -13.49 3.75
N TYR A 46 0.05 -14.35 4.41
CA TYR A 46 -1.00 -13.90 5.34
C TYR A 46 -0.42 -13.12 6.53
N VAL A 47 0.72 -13.55 7.10
CA VAL A 47 1.41 -12.80 8.17
C VAL A 47 1.89 -11.45 7.67
N VAL A 48 2.42 -11.38 6.45
CA VAL A 48 2.82 -10.11 5.82
C VAL A 48 1.63 -9.15 5.73
N LEU A 49 0.47 -9.62 5.22
CA LEU A 49 -0.75 -8.80 5.13
C LEU A 49 -1.22 -8.30 6.49
N LYS A 50 -1.26 -9.17 7.50
CA LYS A 50 -1.66 -8.80 8.85
C LYS A 50 -0.77 -7.68 9.43
N ASN A 51 0.52 -7.70 9.13
CA ASN A 51 1.44 -6.66 9.59
C ASN A 51 1.27 -5.32 8.85
N MET A 52 0.53 -5.29 7.74
CA MET A 52 0.23 -4.07 6.97
C MET A 52 -1.11 -3.43 7.35
N ASP A 53 -1.84 -3.95 8.33
CA ASP A 53 -3.17 -3.45 8.71
C ASP A 53 -3.17 -1.94 9.05
N HIS A 54 -2.11 -1.45 9.71
CA HIS A 54 -1.92 -0.03 10.04
C HIS A 54 -1.76 0.90 8.82
N ARG A 55 -1.62 0.33 7.62
CA ARG A 55 -1.52 0.99 6.33
C ARG A 55 -2.82 0.89 5.52
N GLY A 56 -3.77 0.08 5.98
CA GLY A 56 -5.08 -0.06 5.36
C GLY A 56 -5.97 1.14 5.67
N ALA A 57 -6.83 1.49 4.72
CA ALA A 57 -7.99 2.31 5.00
C ALA A 57 -9.09 1.45 5.65
N CYS A 58 -9.73 2.00 6.68
CA CYS A 58 -10.87 1.38 7.36
C CYS A 58 -12.12 2.24 7.20
N GLY A 59 -13.29 1.59 7.19
CA GLY A 59 -14.59 2.25 7.16
C GLY A 59 -15.05 2.72 8.54
N CYS A 60 -16.35 3.00 8.67
CA CYS A 60 -16.95 3.44 9.93
C CYS A 60 -17.06 2.33 10.99
N GLU A 61 -17.06 1.06 10.57
CA GLU A 61 -17.06 -0.11 11.46
C GLU A 61 -15.67 -0.74 11.56
N ALA A 62 -15.32 -1.22 12.76
CA ALA A 62 -14.00 -1.78 13.08
C ALA A 62 -13.63 -3.05 12.29
N ASN A 63 -14.58 -3.69 11.61
CA ASN A 63 -14.39 -4.92 10.84
C ASN A 63 -14.46 -4.69 9.31
N THR A 64 -14.30 -3.44 8.87
CA THR A 64 -14.34 -3.07 7.45
C THR A 64 -12.98 -2.56 6.99
N GLY A 65 -12.68 -2.78 5.71
CA GLY A 65 -11.51 -2.23 5.04
C GLY A 65 -11.69 -2.21 3.52
N ASP A 66 -10.89 -1.40 2.83
CA ASP A 66 -11.04 -1.18 1.39
C ASP A 66 -10.64 -2.40 0.54
N GLY A 67 -9.74 -3.25 1.05
CA GLY A 67 -9.36 -4.52 0.41
C GLY A 67 -7.96 -5.02 0.82
N ALA A 68 -7.78 -6.35 0.76
CA ALA A 68 -6.49 -7.03 0.96
C ALA A 68 -6.40 -8.28 0.06
N GLY A 69 -5.18 -8.68 -0.33
CA GLY A 69 -4.94 -9.82 -1.21
C GLY A 69 -3.48 -10.25 -1.26
#